data_AF-A0A0G0WDC3-F1
#
_entry.id   AF-A0A0G0WDC3-F1
#
_cell.length_a   1.000
_cell.length_b   1.000
_cell.length_c   1.000
_cell.angle_alpha   90.00
_cell.angle_beta   90.00
_cell.angle_gamma   90.00
#
_symmetry.space_group_name_H-M   'P 1'
#
loop_
_entity.id
_entity.type
_entity.pdbx_description
1 polymer ?
#
loop_
_entity_poly.entity_id
_entity_poly.type
_entity_poly.pdbx_seq_one_letter_code
_entity_poly.pdbx_strand_id
1 'polypeptide(L)'
;RITLKMLKFFRIIRFMEKEADAFYDALPLLKNKKAYLFLTPLTILCWFFEISSSYLMYNSVFPAPFLISASVSIVTGAASFVTFIPGGIGLIEVGVAYLFGLFGYSAVSAASSVILARVFLTGTLFISGLLGLILVNYLKKDLMTAIPALKK
;
A
#
# COMPACT_ATOMS: atom_id res chain seq x y z
N ARG A 1 2.43 -34.08 8.31
CA ARG A 1 2.07 -32.93 7.42
C ARG A 1 1.32 -31.80 8.15
N ILE A 2 0.50 -32.10 9.17
CA ILE A 2 -0.28 -31.10 9.93
C ILE A 2 0.61 -30.20 10.82
N THR A 3 1.65 -30.76 11.42
CA THR A 3 2.61 -30.05 12.30
C THR A 3 3.39 -28.93 11.61
N LEU A 4 3.75 -29.10 10.33
CA LEU A 4 4.50 -28.10 9.55
C LEU A 4 3.64 -26.88 9.18
N LYS A 5 2.34 -27.07 8.95
CA LYS A 5 1.38 -25.96 8.73
C LYS A 5 1.17 -25.17 10.02
N MET A 6 1.02 -25.85 11.16
CA MET A 6 0.92 -25.19 12.47
C MET A 6 2.17 -24.39 12.81
N LEU A 7 3.36 -24.90 12.53
CA LEU A 7 4.62 -24.18 12.82
C LEU A 7 4.76 -22.90 11.97
N LYS A 8 4.36 -22.96 10.69
CA LYS A 8 4.33 -21.78 9.81
C LYS A 8 3.27 -20.76 10.26
N PHE A 9 2.11 -21.23 10.71
CA PHE A 9 1.05 -20.38 11.24
C PHE A 9 1.49 -19.65 12.52
N PHE A 10 2.12 -20.36 13.47
CA PHE A 10 2.72 -19.73 14.66
C PHE A 10 3.80 -18.71 14.34
N ARG A 11 4.61 -18.96 13.30
CA ARG A 11 5.63 -18.01 12.84
C ARG A 11 5.02 -16.74 12.24
N ILE A 12 3.89 -16.87 11.54
CA ILE A 12 3.13 -15.72 11.02
C ILE A 12 2.52 -14.92 12.18
N ILE A 13 1.91 -15.58 13.18
CA ILE A 13 1.35 -14.90 14.34
C ILE A 13 2.43 -14.12 15.10
N ARG A 14 3.59 -14.73 15.40
CA ARG A 14 4.70 -14.00 16.05
C ARG A 14 5.23 -12.84 15.22
N PHE A 15 5.25 -12.98 13.90
CA PHE A 15 5.62 -11.88 13.02
C PHE A 15 4.59 -10.74 13.13
N MET A 16 3.30 -11.05 13.08
CA MET A 16 2.23 -10.06 13.25
C MET A 16 2.28 -9.39 14.62
N GLU A 17 2.53 -10.13 15.71
CA GLU A 17 2.73 -9.58 17.06
C GLU A 17 3.90 -8.59 17.08
N LYS A 18 5.05 -8.97 16.50
CA LYS A 18 6.23 -8.10 16.44
C LYS A 18 5.98 -6.81 15.65
N GLU A 19 5.32 -6.91 14.50
CA GLU A 19 4.97 -5.72 13.70
C GLU A 19 3.92 -4.86 14.40
N ALA A 20 2.98 -5.47 15.12
CA ALA A 20 2.01 -4.74 15.94
C ALA A 20 2.70 -3.99 17.09
N ASP A 21 3.65 -4.62 17.80
CA ASP A 21 4.44 -3.97 18.85
C ASP A 21 5.23 -2.78 18.30
N ALA A 22 5.90 -2.95 17.16
CA ALA A 22 6.61 -1.85 16.49
C ALA A 22 5.66 -0.71 16.08
N PHE A 23 4.43 -1.02 15.66
CA PHE A 23 3.40 -0.03 15.39
C PHE A 23 2.97 0.71 16.66
N TYR A 24 2.72 0.00 17.76
CA TYR A 24 2.37 0.60 19.07
C TYR A 24 3.49 1.49 19.60
N ASP A 25 4.76 1.08 19.43
CA ASP A 25 5.95 1.86 19.81
C ASP A 25 6.10 3.14 18.98
N ALA A 26 5.54 3.18 17.77
CA ALA A 26 5.51 4.36 16.92
C ALA A 26 4.38 5.34 17.28
N LEU A 27 3.29 4.89 17.93
CA LEU A 27 2.16 5.76 18.29
C LEU A 27 2.55 6.97 19.17
N PRO A 28 3.49 6.88 20.13
CA PRO A 28 4.01 8.03 20.84
C PRO A 28 4.60 9.12 19.93
N LEU A 29 5.15 8.77 18.76
CA LEU A 29 5.66 9.75 17.80
C LEU A 29 4.56 10.66 17.24
N LEU A 30 3.31 10.18 17.20
CA LEU A 30 2.14 10.97 16.83
C LEU A 30 1.73 11.98 17.91
N LYS A 31 2.16 11.80 19.16
CA LYS A 31 1.93 12.79 20.24
C LYS A 31 2.78 14.05 20.08
N ASN A 32 3.81 14.00 19.24
CA ASN A 32 4.59 15.18 18.90
C ASN A 32 3.79 16.07 17.95
N LYS A 33 3.17 17.12 18.49
CA LYS A 33 2.34 18.09 17.75
C LYS A 33 3.03 18.66 16.51
N LYS A 34 4.36 18.89 16.57
CA LYS A 34 5.12 19.40 15.41
C LYS A 34 5.25 18.34 14.31
N ALA A 35 5.56 17.10 14.69
CA ALA A 35 5.63 15.99 13.74
C ALA A 35 4.26 15.72 13.11
N TYR A 36 3.19 15.70 13.91
CA TYR A 36 1.83 15.52 13.41
C TYR A 36 1.43 16.60 12.40
N LEU A 37 1.62 17.89 12.74
CA LEU A 37 1.31 19.01 11.86
C LEU A 37 2.10 19.00 10.55
N PHE A 38 3.31 18.42 10.54
CA PHE A 38 4.12 18.26 9.33
C PHE A 38 3.70 17.04 8.51
N LEU A 39 3.40 15.92 9.17
CA LEU A 39 3.04 14.66 8.51
C LEU A 39 1.65 14.70 7.88
N THR A 40 0.65 15.32 8.54
CA THR A 40 -0.72 15.39 8.00
C THR A 40 -0.81 15.99 6.60
N PRO A 41 -0.26 17.17 6.29
CA PRO A 41 -0.33 17.73 4.94
C PRO A 41 0.46 16.88 3.93
N LEU A 42 1.57 16.27 4.33
CA LEU A 42 2.29 15.32 3.48
C LEU A 42 1.45 14.10 3.15
N THR A 43 0.71 13.55 4.13
CA THR A 43 -0.22 12.43 3.89
C THR A 43 -1.32 12.81 2.92
N ILE A 44 -1.93 13.99 3.08
CA ILE A 44 -2.94 14.50 2.14
C ILE A 44 -2.35 14.64 0.73
N LEU A 45 -1.14 15.17 0.62
CA LEU A 45 -0.44 15.33 -0.65
C LEU A 45 -0.15 13.97 -1.31
N CYS A 46 0.30 12.98 -0.53
CA CYS A 46 0.49 11.62 -1.02
C CYS A 46 -0.82 11.01 -1.57
N TRP A 47 -1.93 11.17 -0.83
CA TRP A 47 -3.24 10.70 -1.27
C TRP A 47 -3.71 11.39 -2.56
N PHE A 48 -3.46 12.69 -2.69
CA PHE A 48 -3.77 13.41 -3.93
C PHE A 48 -3.02 12.82 -5.13
N PHE A 49 -1.73 12.53 -4.98
CA PHE A 49 -0.95 11.89 -6.04
C PHE A 49 -1.40 10.46 -6.34
N GLU A 50 -1.79 9.70 -5.32
CA GLU A 50 -2.31 8.33 -5.48
C GLU A 50 -3.63 8.32 -6.26
N ILE A 51 -4.56 9.21 -5.92
CA ILE A 51 -5.83 9.38 -6.63
C ILE A 51 -5.58 9.86 -8.07
N SER A 52 -4.67 10.81 -8.26
CA SER A 52 -4.32 11.33 -9.58
C SER A 52 -3.70 10.25 -10.48
N SER A 53 -2.83 9.42 -9.92
CA SER A 53 -2.26 8.26 -10.62
C SER A 53 -3.34 7.26 -11.02
N SER A 54 -4.26 6.95 -10.11
CA SER A 54 -5.39 6.06 -10.38
C SER A 54 -6.28 6.60 -11.48
N TYR A 55 -6.60 7.90 -11.43
CA TYR A 55 -7.33 8.61 -12.49
C TYR A 55 -6.65 8.44 -13.86
N LEU A 56 -5.34 8.69 -13.97
CA LEU A 56 -4.62 8.56 -15.24
C LEU A 56 -4.68 7.13 -15.79
N MET A 57 -4.58 6.13 -14.92
CA MET A 57 -4.68 4.71 -15.29
C MET A 57 -6.10 4.31 -15.71
N TYR A 58 -7.14 4.91 -15.10
CA TYR A 58 -8.52 4.72 -15.55
C TYR A 58 -8.74 5.37 -16.91
N ASN A 59 -8.27 6.62 -17.04
CA ASN A 59 -8.40 7.43 -18.24
C ASN A 59 -7.68 6.84 -19.46
N SER A 60 -6.63 6.02 -19.25
CA SER A 60 -5.95 5.31 -20.33
C SER A 60 -6.78 4.17 -20.95
N VAL A 61 -7.81 3.68 -20.26
CA VAL A 61 -8.71 2.63 -20.75
C VAL A 61 -10.03 3.20 -21.23
N PHE A 62 -10.61 4.14 -20.47
CA PHE A 62 -11.83 4.84 -20.84
C PHE A 62 -11.82 6.27 -20.29
N PRO A 63 -12.34 7.26 -21.05
CA PRO A 63 -12.32 8.64 -20.61
C PRO A 63 -13.35 8.85 -19.48
N ALA A 64 -12.88 8.92 -18.24
CA ALA A 64 -13.70 9.22 -17.08
C ALA A 64 -13.33 10.58 -16.48
N PRO A 65 -14.28 11.44 -16.09
CA PRO A 65 -13.98 12.67 -15.39
C PRO A 65 -13.21 12.44 -14.08
N PHE A 66 -12.25 13.33 -13.78
CA PHE A 66 -11.42 13.24 -12.57
C PHE A 66 -12.25 13.08 -11.29
N LEU A 67 -13.34 13.84 -11.16
CA LEU A 67 -14.16 13.81 -9.96
C LEU A 67 -14.84 12.44 -9.74
N ILE A 68 -15.27 11.78 -10.81
CA ILE A 68 -15.86 10.43 -10.72
C ILE A 68 -14.77 9.44 -10.30
N SER A 69 -13.61 9.46 -10.97
CA SER A 69 -12.48 8.59 -10.63
C SER A 69 -12.01 8.77 -9.18
N ALA A 70 -11.89 10.02 -8.72
CA ALA A 70 -11.53 10.32 -7.34
C ALA A 70 -12.57 9.80 -6.34
N SER A 71 -13.86 9.98 -6.63
CA SER A 71 -14.95 9.46 -5.79
C SER A 71 -14.87 7.94 -5.66
N VAL A 72 -14.69 7.26 -6.79
CA VAL A 72 -14.57 5.80 -6.84
C VAL A 72 -13.36 5.32 -6.04
N SER A 73 -12.19 5.94 -6.21
CA SER A 73 -10.97 5.60 -5.46
C SER A 73 -11.13 5.83 -3.96
N ILE A 74 -11.73 6.94 -3.53
CA ILE A 74 -11.94 7.24 -2.10
C ILE A 74 -12.90 6.22 -1.47
N VAL A 75 -14.03 5.93 -2.10
CA VAL A 75 -15.05 5.02 -1.55
C VAL A 75 -14.51 3.60 -1.44
N THR A 76 -13.84 3.12 -2.49
CA THR A 76 -13.26 1.76 -2.49
C THR A 76 -12.07 1.63 -1.54
N GLY A 77 -11.25 2.66 -1.43
CA GLY A 77 -10.17 2.74 -0.45
C GLY A 77 -10.70 2.72 1.00
N ALA A 78 -11.71 3.54 1.30
CA ALA A 78 -12.37 3.56 2.61
C ALA A 78 -12.98 2.20 2.97
N ALA A 79 -13.69 1.56 2.04
CA ALA A 79 -14.25 0.23 2.25
C ALA A 79 -13.17 -0.84 2.52
N SER A 80 -11.99 -0.70 1.93
CA SER A 80 -10.87 -1.60 2.16
C SER A 80 -10.29 -1.48 3.57
N PHE A 81 -10.25 -0.26 4.13
CA PHE A 81 -9.82 -0.07 5.51
C PHE A 81 -10.76 -0.72 6.52
N VAL A 82 -12.08 -0.66 6.27
CA VAL A 82 -13.08 -1.24 7.19
C VAL A 82 -13.05 -2.77 7.20
N THR A 83 -12.70 -3.39 6.08
CA THR A 83 -12.76 -4.85 5.93
C THR A 83 -11.50 -5.58 6.42
N PHE A 84 -10.44 -4.86 6.79
CA PHE A 84 -9.14 -5.42 7.19
C PHE A 84 -8.55 -6.44 6.19
N ILE A 85 -8.98 -6.39 4.92
CA ILE A 85 -8.44 -7.25 3.87
C ILE A 85 -7.05 -6.73 3.52
N PRO A 86 -5.98 -7.55 3.64
CA PRO A 86 -4.63 -7.12 3.34
C PRO A 86 -4.54 -6.57 1.91
N GLY A 87 -4.15 -5.29 1.80
CA GLY A 87 -4.04 -4.58 0.53
C GLY A 87 -5.37 -4.30 -0.18
N GLY A 88 -6.53 -4.63 0.40
CA GLY A 88 -7.85 -4.43 -0.22
C GLY A 88 -8.06 -5.21 -1.51
N ILE A 89 -7.26 -6.25 -1.75
CA ILE A 89 -7.27 -7.05 -2.99
C ILE A 89 -8.62 -7.78 -3.11
N GLY A 90 -9.21 -7.75 -4.29
CA GLY A 90 -10.55 -8.25 -4.60
C GLY A 90 -11.63 -7.21 -4.33
N LEU A 91 -11.61 -6.57 -3.15
CA LEU A 91 -12.63 -5.59 -2.77
C LEU A 91 -12.53 -4.30 -3.60
N ILE A 92 -11.32 -3.78 -3.80
CA ILE A 92 -11.09 -2.58 -4.61
C ILE A 92 -11.47 -2.86 -6.05
N GLU A 93 -11.07 -3.99 -6.61
CA GLU A 93 -11.30 -4.30 -8.02
C GLU A 93 -12.79 -4.47 -8.33
N VAL A 94 -13.52 -5.20 -7.48
CA VAL A 94 -14.99 -5.34 -7.60
C VAL A 94 -15.69 -4.01 -7.32
N GLY A 95 -15.25 -3.27 -6.31
CA GLY A 95 -15.83 -1.97 -5.95
C GLY A 95 -15.67 -0.94 -7.06
N VAL A 96 -14.49 -0.88 -7.70
CA VAL A 96 -14.22 0.02 -8.83
C VAL A 96 -15.10 -0.36 -10.02
N ALA A 97 -15.16 -1.65 -10.38
CA ALA A 97 -16.01 -2.12 -11.47
C ALA A 97 -17.50 -1.82 -11.23
N TYR A 98 -17.98 -2.03 -10.00
CA TYR A 98 -19.36 -1.75 -9.61
C TYR A 98 -19.68 -0.25 -9.64
N LEU A 99 -18.87 0.58 -8.99
CA LEU A 99 -19.14 2.02 -8.88
C LEU A 99 -19.04 2.73 -10.24
N PHE A 100 -18.05 2.40 -11.07
CA PHE A 100 -18.03 2.90 -12.45
C PHE A 100 -19.23 2.40 -13.27
N GLY A 101 -19.70 1.18 -13.03
CA GLY A 101 -20.94 0.67 -13.60
C GLY A 101 -22.16 1.52 -13.25
N LEU A 102 -22.25 2.06 -12.04
CA LEU A 102 -23.32 2.98 -11.64
C LEU A 102 -23.31 4.31 -12.43
N PHE A 103 -22.15 4.71 -12.94
CA PHE A 103 -21.98 5.88 -13.80
C PHE A 103 -22.09 5.54 -15.31
N GLY A 104 -22.48 4.31 -15.66
CA GLY A 104 -22.71 3.89 -17.05
C GLY A 104 -21.47 3.39 -17.79
N TYR A 105 -20.34 3.20 -17.11
CA TYR A 105 -19.14 2.64 -17.74
C TYR A 105 -19.19 1.10 -17.77
N SER A 106 -18.52 0.50 -18.77
CA SER A 106 -18.39 -0.95 -18.86
C SER A 106 -17.64 -1.51 -17.66
N ALA A 107 -18.26 -2.45 -16.95
CA ALA A 107 -17.64 -3.14 -15.82
C ALA A 107 -16.34 -3.86 -16.23
N VAL A 108 -16.27 -4.36 -17.47
CA VAL A 108 -15.06 -5.01 -18.00
C VAL A 108 -13.93 -3.98 -18.13
N SER A 109 -14.21 -2.81 -18.73
CA SER A 109 -13.23 -1.74 -18.88
C SER A 109 -12.75 -1.20 -17.54
N ALA A 110 -13.68 -1.01 -16.58
CA ALA A 110 -13.38 -0.60 -15.21
C ALA A 110 -12.53 -1.63 -14.45
N ALA A 111 -12.84 -2.93 -14.59
CA ALA A 111 -12.03 -4.00 -14.01
C ALA A 111 -10.62 -4.05 -14.63
N SER A 112 -10.50 -3.91 -15.94
CA SER A 112 -9.20 -3.88 -16.62
C SER A 112 -8.35 -2.69 -16.16
N SER A 113 -8.95 -1.51 -15.99
CA SER A 113 -8.21 -0.31 -15.61
C SER A 113 -7.73 -0.34 -14.16
N VAL A 114 -8.52 -0.89 -13.24
CA VAL A 114 -8.08 -1.07 -11.85
C VAL A 114 -7.00 -2.13 -11.72
N ILE A 115 -7.08 -3.23 -12.48
CA ILE A 115 -6.00 -4.21 -12.54
C ILE A 115 -4.71 -3.55 -13.04
N LEU A 116 -4.80 -2.74 -14.11
CA LEU A 116 -3.65 -2.00 -14.63
C LEU A 116 -3.04 -1.08 -13.56
N ALA A 117 -3.87 -0.26 -12.91
CA ALA A 117 -3.46 0.64 -11.84
C ALA A 117 -2.74 -0.11 -10.72
N ARG A 118 -3.23 -1.30 -10.35
CA ARG A 118 -2.72 -2.10 -9.23
C ARG A 118 -1.47 -2.89 -9.58
N VAL A 119 -1.38 -3.48 -10.77
CA VAL A 119 -0.21 -4.24 -11.22
C VAL A 119 0.99 -3.31 -11.36
N PHE A 120 0.82 -2.13 -11.95
CA PHE A 120 1.92 -1.18 -12.08
C PHE A 120 2.37 -0.64 -10.71
N LEU A 121 1.44 -0.24 -9.85
CA LEU A 121 1.76 0.36 -8.56
C LEU A 121 2.33 -0.69 -7.58
N THR A 122 1.75 -1.89 -7.55
CA THR A 122 2.27 -2.99 -6.72
C THR A 122 3.60 -3.52 -7.27
N GLY A 123 3.71 -3.67 -8.59
CA GLY A 123 4.94 -4.12 -9.25
C GLY A 123 6.11 -3.16 -8.99
N THR A 124 5.87 -1.84 -9.10
CA THR A 124 6.89 -0.83 -8.79
C THR A 124 7.27 -0.80 -7.31
N LEU A 125 6.32 -0.98 -6.39
CA LEU A 125 6.61 -1.11 -4.96
C LEU A 125 7.48 -2.35 -4.66
N PHE A 126 7.16 -3.50 -5.26
CA PHE A 126 7.97 -4.72 -5.10
C PHE A 126 9.40 -4.54 -5.64
N ILE A 127 9.55 -3.95 -6.82
CA ILE A 127 10.87 -3.69 -7.41
C ILE A 127 11.66 -2.72 -6.54
N SER A 128 11.02 -1.64 -6.08
CA SER A 128 11.65 -0.64 -5.20
C SER A 128 12.08 -1.25 -3.87
N GLY A 129 11.25 -2.11 -3.28
CA GLY A 129 11.57 -2.84 -2.05
C GLY A 129 12.73 -3.81 -2.23
N LEU A 130 12.77 -4.56 -3.33
CA LEU A 130 13.89 -5.45 -3.66
C LEU A 130 15.19 -4.67 -3.85
N LEU A 131 15.14 -3.57 -4.61
CA LEU A 131 16.30 -2.69 -4.81
C LEU A 131 16.77 -2.07 -3.48
N GLY A 132 15.85 -1.61 -2.64
CA GLY A 132 16.16 -1.11 -1.30
C GLY A 132 16.85 -2.14 -0.42
N LEU A 133 16.38 -3.39 -0.42
CA LEU A 133 17.01 -4.49 0.31
C LEU A 133 18.42 -4.79 -0.19
N ILE A 134 18.63 -4.80 -1.51
CA ILE A 134 19.95 -4.98 -2.11
C ILE A 134 20.87 -3.84 -1.68
N LEU A 135 20.39 -2.60 -1.76
CA LEU A 135 21.15 -1.40 -1.41
C LEU A 135 21.55 -1.40 0.07
N VAL A 136 20.61 -1.70 0.97
CA VAL A 136 20.87 -1.79 2.42
C VAL A 136 21.88 -2.88 2.73
N ASN A 137 21.79 -4.06 2.09
CA ASN A 137 22.75 -5.13 2.31
C ASN A 137 24.15 -4.78 1.79
N TYR A 138 24.23 -4.06 0.67
CA TYR A 138 25.49 -3.57 0.14
C TYR A 138 26.13 -2.54 1.08
N LEU A 139 25.36 -1.52 1.48
CA LEU A 139 25.82 -0.47 2.41
C LEU A 139 26.14 -1.01 3.80
N LYS A 140 25.40 -2.02 4.30
CA LYS A 140 25.70 -2.66 5.60
C LYS A 140 27.06 -3.35 5.59
N LYS A 141 27.45 -3.94 4.47
CA LYS A 141 28.77 -4.56 4.31
C LYS A 141 29.88 -3.51 4.43
N ASP A 142 29.69 -2.34 3.85
CA ASP A 142 30.63 -1.20 3.93
C ASP A 142 30.61 -0.48 5.28
N LEU A 143 29.44 -0.37 5.94
CA LEU A 143 29.34 0.19 7.28
C LEU A 143 29.98 -0.70 8.35
N MET A 144 29.87 -2.03 8.22
CA MET A 144 30.50 -2.98 9.15
C MET A 144 32.02 -3.11 8.96
N THR A 145 32.56 -2.71 7.80
CA THR A 145 34.01 -2.60 7.58
C THR A 145 34.55 -1.24 8.04
N ALA A 146 33.75 -0.17 7.92
CA ALA A 146 34.14 1.18 8.32
C ALA A 146 34.03 1.45 9.83
N ILE A 147 33.14 0.77 10.56
CA ILE A 147 32.91 1.03 12.00
C ILE A 147 33.10 -0.27 12.82
N PRO A 148 34.28 -0.48 13.44
CA PRO A 148 34.57 -1.67 14.24
C PRO A 148 33.69 -1.85 15.50
N ALA A 149 33.04 -0.77 15.97
CA ALA A 149 32.22 -0.77 17.18
C ALA A 149 30.90 -1.56 17.06
N LEU A 150 30.43 -1.82 15.82
CA LEU A 150 29.19 -2.57 15.56
C LEU A 150 29.39 -4.10 15.45
N LYS A 151 30.63 -4.60 15.65
CA LYS A 151 30.93 -6.04 15.69
C LYS A 151 30.62 -6.72 17.04
N LYS A 152 30.23 -5.96 18.06
CA LYS A 152 29.90 -6.48 19.39
C LYS A 152 28.40 -6.72 19.55
#